data_AF-A0A7C1F6C4-F1
#
_entry.id   AF-A0A7C1F6C4-F1
#
_cell.length_a   1.000
_cell.length_b   1.000
_cell.length_c   1.000
_cell.angle_alpha   90.00
_cell.angle_beta   90.00
_cell.angle_gamma   90.00
#
_symmetry.space_group_name_H-M   'P 1'
#
loop_
_entity.id
_entity.type
_entity.pdbx_description
1 polymer ?
#
loop_
_entity_poly.entity_id
_entity_poly.type
_entity_poly.pdbx_seq_one_letter_code
_entity_poly.pdbx_strand_id
1 'polypeptide(L)'
;MLTDLELTVLSIIAEGQRYGHEIESAIRERGLHQWVMVGSSSLIYVITKLQHSALIESLPQSVDQRAYGITEAGRAVLQTAIIDRLRSPNERFGIEIALAALRSLKPAQVYGALLRRHAELRAALAEIDSLISQSSTQEPTDLHAAMQTHRAAILRAEIEWLNGFMAAWRARYPASDSAPEHAADQAATAAHTALHSPTEKQNPRERAKKLQTIRRGDEGNQT
;
A
#
# COMPACT_ATOMS: atom_id res chain seq x y z
N MET A 1 -14.00 -4.15 11.63
CA MET A 1 -13.09 -3.01 11.40
C MET A 1 -13.04 -2.78 9.89
N LEU A 2 -13.38 -1.57 9.44
CA LEU A 2 -13.26 -1.21 8.02
C LEU A 2 -11.78 -1.10 7.64
N THR A 3 -11.44 -1.57 6.45
CA THR A 3 -10.12 -1.31 5.86
C THR A 3 -9.96 0.17 5.52
N ASP A 4 -8.73 0.62 5.28
CA ASP A 4 -8.45 2.02 4.89
C ASP A 4 -9.24 2.40 3.62
N LEU A 5 -9.30 1.51 2.63
CA LEU A 5 -10.07 1.71 1.40
C LEU A 5 -11.59 1.69 1.65
N GLU A 6 -12.10 0.78 2.47
CA GLU A 6 -13.53 0.74 2.81
C GLU A 6 -13.99 2.01 3.53
N LEU A 7 -13.19 2.50 4.49
CA LEU A 7 -13.49 3.73 5.22
C LEU A 7 -13.51 4.93 4.27
N THR A 8 -12.52 5.03 3.37
CA THR A 8 -12.45 6.09 2.36
C THR A 8 -13.63 6.07 1.37
N VAL A 9 -13.96 4.90 0.83
CA VAL A 9 -15.09 4.78 -0.11
C VAL A 9 -16.40 5.12 0.58
N LEU A 10 -16.62 4.62 1.81
CA LEU A 10 -17.82 4.89 2.58
C LEU A 10 -17.93 6.38 2.94
N SER A 11 -16.84 7.04 3.30
CA SER A 11 -16.85 8.49 3.60
C SER A 11 -17.20 9.33 2.38
N ILE A 12 -16.70 8.97 1.19
CA ILE A 12 -17.01 9.69 -0.05
C ILE A 12 -18.49 9.54 -0.44
N ILE A 13 -19.05 8.33 -0.31
CA ILE A 13 -20.48 8.08 -0.57
C ILE A 13 -21.36 8.76 0.48
N ALA A 14 -20.86 8.98 1.70
CA ALA A 14 -21.63 9.63 2.76
C ALA A 14 -21.94 11.11 2.49
N GLU A 15 -21.13 11.77 1.67
CA GLU A 15 -21.27 13.20 1.36
C GLU A 15 -22.32 13.49 0.29
N GLY A 16 -22.74 12.46 -0.43
CA GLY A 16 -23.75 12.57 -1.48
C GLY A 16 -23.77 11.33 -2.35
N GLN A 17 -24.84 11.19 -3.13
CA GLN A 17 -24.94 10.13 -4.12
C GLN A 17 -23.77 10.24 -5.11
N ARG A 18 -23.05 9.12 -5.34
CA ARG A 18 -21.89 9.06 -6.24
C ARG A 18 -21.94 7.90 -7.21
N TYR A 19 -21.40 8.09 -8.40
CA TYR A 19 -21.14 7.00 -9.33
C TYR A 19 -19.76 6.36 -9.07
N GLY A 20 -19.59 5.10 -9.48
CA GLY A 20 -18.33 4.36 -9.26
C GLY A 20 -17.08 5.11 -9.77
N HIS A 21 -17.17 5.74 -10.94
CA HIS A 21 -16.07 6.52 -11.53
C HIS A 21 -15.80 7.84 -10.77
N GLU A 22 -16.84 8.47 -10.21
CA GLU A 22 -16.68 9.69 -9.42
C GLU A 22 -15.98 9.43 -8.09
N ILE A 23 -16.10 8.22 -7.55
CA ILE A 23 -15.40 7.83 -6.32
C ILE A 23 -13.89 7.82 -6.56
N GLU A 24 -13.41 7.30 -7.70
CA GLU A 24 -11.97 7.36 -8.05
C GLU A 24 -11.47 8.80 -8.18
N SER A 25 -12.24 9.67 -8.84
CA SER A 25 -11.91 11.08 -8.98
C SER A 25 -11.87 11.79 -7.63
N ALA A 26 -12.87 11.56 -6.76
CA ALA A 26 -12.93 12.15 -5.43
C ALA A 26 -11.76 11.71 -4.52
N ILE A 27 -11.31 10.45 -4.64
CA ILE A 27 -10.10 9.97 -3.94
C ILE A 27 -8.88 10.74 -4.41
N ARG A 28 -8.74 10.98 -5.72
CA ARG A 28 -7.59 11.69 -6.28
C ARG A 28 -7.60 13.16 -5.86
N GLU A 29 -8.74 13.84 -6.01
CA GLU A 29 -8.95 15.26 -5.70
C GLU A 29 -8.66 15.58 -4.23
N ARG A 30 -9.04 14.69 -3.31
CA ARG A 30 -8.74 14.84 -1.86
C ARG A 30 -7.30 14.51 -1.50
N GLY A 31 -6.49 14.11 -2.48
CA GLY A 31 -5.17 13.57 -2.25
C GLY A 31 -5.21 12.26 -1.47
N LEU A 32 -6.30 11.50 -1.44
CA LEU A 32 -6.40 10.28 -0.62
C LEU A 32 -5.61 9.09 -1.17
N HIS A 33 -5.25 9.15 -2.46
CA HIS A 33 -4.48 8.13 -3.18
C HIS A 33 -3.07 7.88 -2.62
N GLN A 34 -2.50 8.81 -1.85
CA GLN A 34 -1.22 8.62 -1.14
C GLN A 34 -1.35 7.72 0.10
N TRP A 35 -2.57 7.50 0.62
CA TRP A 35 -2.79 6.65 1.80
C TRP A 35 -3.53 5.35 1.48
N VAL A 36 -4.22 5.31 0.35
CA VAL A 36 -5.03 4.16 -0.06
C VAL A 36 -4.58 3.66 -1.42
N MET A 37 -4.23 2.38 -1.50
CA MET A 37 -4.01 1.74 -2.80
C MET A 37 -5.35 1.53 -3.49
N VAL A 38 -5.56 2.21 -4.61
CA VAL A 38 -6.78 2.10 -5.41
C VAL A 38 -6.44 1.57 -6.80
N GLY A 39 -6.84 0.34 -7.07
CA GLY A 39 -7.04 -0.16 -8.43
C GLY A 39 -8.53 -0.28 -8.75
N SER A 40 -8.92 -0.19 -10.02
CA SER A 40 -10.33 -0.26 -10.40
C SER A 40 -10.99 -1.56 -9.95
N SER A 41 -10.26 -2.68 -9.98
CA SER A 41 -10.74 -3.97 -9.44
C SER A 41 -10.96 -3.95 -7.92
N SER A 42 -10.08 -3.29 -7.15
CA SER A 42 -10.23 -3.21 -5.70
C SER A 42 -11.37 -2.28 -5.29
N LEU A 43 -11.63 -1.22 -6.06
CA LEU A 43 -12.76 -0.32 -5.81
C LEU A 43 -14.09 -1.05 -6.01
N ILE A 44 -14.26 -1.75 -7.13
CA ILE A 44 -15.48 -2.53 -7.41
C ILE A 44 -15.70 -3.59 -6.33
N TYR A 45 -14.64 -4.28 -5.90
CA TYR A 45 -14.71 -5.24 -4.81
C TYR A 45 -15.20 -4.59 -3.51
N VAL A 46 -14.63 -3.44 -3.12
CA VAL A 46 -15.03 -2.73 -1.90
C VAL A 46 -16.48 -2.25 -1.97
N ILE A 47 -16.91 -1.67 -3.09
CA ILE A 47 -18.30 -1.26 -3.30
C ILE A 47 -19.23 -2.47 -3.12
N THR A 48 -18.93 -3.58 -3.79
CA THR A 48 -19.73 -4.82 -3.70
C THR A 48 -19.80 -5.32 -2.26
N LYS A 49 -18.69 -5.27 -1.52
CA LYS A 49 -18.62 -5.67 -0.11
C LYS A 49 -19.45 -4.78 0.80
N LEU A 50 -19.40 -3.45 0.60
CA LEU A 50 -20.19 -2.48 1.36
C LEU A 50 -21.69 -2.66 1.09
N GLN A 51 -22.08 -3.00 -0.14
CA GLN A 51 -23.46 -3.34 -0.49
C GLN A 51 -23.94 -4.63 0.17
N HIS A 52 -23.15 -5.69 0.10
CA HIS A 52 -23.45 -6.95 0.77
C HIS A 52 -23.63 -6.77 2.29
N SER A 53 -22.93 -5.81 2.87
CA SER A 53 -23.01 -5.46 4.29
C SER A 53 -24.14 -4.47 4.60
N ALA A 54 -24.98 -4.13 3.63
CA ALA A 54 -26.06 -3.13 3.73
C ALA A 54 -25.61 -1.74 4.24
N LEU A 55 -24.33 -1.38 4.03
CA LEU A 55 -23.78 -0.08 4.43
C LEU A 55 -24.01 0.98 3.34
N ILE A 56 -24.15 0.55 2.10
CA ILE A 56 -24.53 1.39 0.95
C ILE A 56 -25.61 0.68 0.13
N GLU A 57 -26.38 1.45 -0.62
CA GLU A 57 -27.43 0.97 -1.50
C GLU A 57 -27.23 1.45 -2.94
N SER A 58 -27.67 0.65 -3.92
CA SER A 58 -27.75 1.10 -5.32
C SER A 58 -29.01 1.94 -5.49
N LEU A 59 -28.86 3.14 -6.05
CA LEU A 59 -29.97 3.98 -6.43
C LEU A 59 -30.28 3.77 -7.93
N PRO A 60 -31.55 3.55 -8.31
CA PRO A 60 -31.92 3.32 -9.69
C PRO A 60 -31.84 4.65 -10.48
N GLN A 61 -30.74 4.86 -11.19
CA GLN A 61 -30.59 5.95 -12.15
C GLN A 61 -29.96 5.42 -13.44
N SER A 62 -30.79 4.91 -14.35
CA SER A 62 -30.43 4.36 -15.67
C SER A 62 -29.72 2.99 -15.69
N VAL A 63 -29.80 2.32 -16.84
CA VAL A 63 -29.33 0.93 -17.07
C VAL A 63 -27.80 0.84 -17.09
N ASP A 64 -27.11 1.93 -17.44
CA ASP A 64 -25.66 1.93 -17.67
C ASP A 64 -24.82 2.50 -16.51
N GLN A 65 -25.42 3.21 -15.55
CA GLN A 65 -24.67 3.82 -14.45
C GLN A 65 -25.39 3.66 -13.10
N ARG A 66 -24.85 2.84 -12.21
CA ARG A 66 -25.37 2.72 -10.85
C ARG A 66 -24.76 3.80 -9.96
N ALA A 67 -25.63 4.62 -9.37
CA ALA A 67 -25.25 5.52 -8.30
C ALA A 67 -25.38 4.82 -6.95
N TYR A 68 -24.54 5.20 -5.99
CA TYR A 68 -24.52 4.63 -4.65
C TYR A 68 -24.89 5.68 -3.62
N GLY A 69 -25.72 5.30 -2.65
CA GLY A 69 -26.08 6.10 -1.48
C GLY A 69 -25.72 5.38 -0.19
N ILE A 70 -25.45 6.14 0.88
CA ILE A 70 -25.17 5.56 2.20
C ILE A 70 -26.47 5.24 2.95
N THR A 71 -26.54 4.08 3.60
CA THR A 71 -27.67 3.71 4.46
C THR A 71 -27.53 4.29 5.87
N GLU A 72 -28.57 4.19 6.70
CA GLU A 72 -28.48 4.58 8.11
C GLU A 72 -27.46 3.73 8.88
N ALA A 73 -27.43 2.41 8.61
CA ALA A 73 -26.42 1.52 9.16
C ALA A 73 -25.01 1.91 8.70
N GLY A 74 -24.85 2.28 7.42
CA GLY A 74 -23.60 2.81 6.86
C GLY A 74 -23.11 4.06 7.60
N ARG A 75 -24.00 5.01 7.89
CA ARG A 75 -23.67 6.23 8.66
C ARG A 75 -23.17 5.91 10.06
N ALA A 76 -23.85 5.03 10.79
CA ALA A 76 -23.45 4.64 12.15
C ALA A 76 -22.08 3.94 12.16
N VAL A 77 -21.85 3.03 11.21
CA VAL A 77 -20.55 2.35 11.07
C VAL A 77 -19.44 3.33 10.70
N LEU A 78 -19.70 4.27 9.79
CA LEU A 78 -18.76 5.30 9.39
C LEU A 78 -18.33 6.17 10.60
N GLN A 79 -19.30 6.68 11.37
CA GLN A 79 -19.01 7.50 12.54
C GLN A 79 -18.16 6.75 13.57
N THR A 80 -18.51 5.51 13.86
CA THR A 80 -17.76 4.65 14.78
C THR A 80 -16.32 4.44 14.28
N ALA A 81 -16.17 4.10 13.00
CA ALA A 81 -14.86 3.86 12.40
C ALA A 81 -13.97 5.12 12.39
N ILE A 82 -14.54 6.31 12.18
CA ILE A 82 -13.82 7.58 12.28
C ILE A 82 -13.34 7.83 13.71
N ILE A 83 -14.23 7.68 14.70
CA ILE A 83 -13.89 7.89 16.12
C ILE A 83 -12.80 6.91 16.56
N ASP A 84 -12.93 5.64 16.19
CA ASP A 84 -11.92 4.62 16.50
C ASP A 84 -10.58 4.97 15.86
N ARG A 85 -10.58 5.45 14.61
CA ARG A 85 -9.35 5.84 13.93
C ARG A 85 -8.67 7.07 14.53
N LEU A 86 -9.46 8.03 15.04
CA LEU A 86 -8.95 9.20 15.74
C LEU A 86 -8.36 8.83 17.12
N ARG A 87 -8.95 7.84 17.80
CA ARG A 87 -8.48 7.36 19.11
C ARG A 87 -7.23 6.49 19.02
N SER A 88 -7.23 5.59 18.05
CA SER A 88 -6.17 4.61 17.85
C SER A 88 -5.83 4.54 16.37
N PRO A 89 -5.02 5.49 15.86
CA PRO A 89 -4.47 5.39 14.51
C PRO A 89 -3.75 4.04 14.36
N ASN A 90 -3.96 3.34 13.24
CA ASN A 90 -3.31 2.05 13.00
C ASN A 90 -1.78 2.19 13.16
N GLU A 91 -1.21 1.58 14.19
CA GLU A 91 0.23 1.52 14.38
C GLU A 91 0.85 0.69 13.26
N ARG A 92 1.88 1.23 12.60
CA ARG A 92 2.64 0.52 11.57
C ARG A 92 4.11 0.48 11.97
N PHE A 93 4.53 -0.63 12.59
CA PHE A 93 5.91 -0.90 13.04
C PHE A 93 6.89 -1.20 11.90
N GLY A 94 6.91 -0.37 10.85
CA GLY A 94 7.65 -0.66 9.63
C GLY A 94 9.16 -0.65 9.84
N ILE A 95 9.69 0.48 10.32
CA ILE A 95 11.14 0.66 10.43
C ILE A 95 11.71 -0.06 11.66
N GLU A 96 10.97 -0.17 12.74
CA GLU A 96 11.37 -0.82 13.99
C GLU A 96 11.69 -2.29 13.77
N ILE A 97 10.86 -2.98 12.98
CA ILE A 97 11.10 -4.39 12.60
C ILE A 97 12.38 -4.51 11.77
N ALA A 98 12.59 -3.61 10.80
CA ALA A 98 13.82 -3.59 10.00
C ALA A 98 15.06 -3.29 10.86
N LEU A 99 14.96 -2.36 11.80
CA LEU A 99 16.02 -2.01 12.75
C LEU A 99 16.40 -3.19 13.64
N ALA A 100 15.41 -3.94 14.13
CA ALA A 100 15.63 -5.16 14.91
C ALA A 100 16.37 -6.25 14.10
N ALA A 101 16.22 -6.24 12.78
CA ALA A 101 16.77 -7.23 11.85
C ALA A 101 18.09 -6.83 11.16
N LEU A 102 18.65 -5.64 11.45
CA LEU A 102 19.83 -5.10 10.74
C LEU A 102 21.06 -6.01 10.75
N ARG A 103 21.19 -6.89 11.75
CA ARG A 103 22.32 -7.83 11.88
C ARG A 103 22.47 -8.79 10.69
N SER A 104 21.42 -8.93 9.88
CA SER A 104 21.45 -9.77 8.67
C SER A 104 22.13 -9.10 7.46
N LEU A 105 22.42 -7.79 7.52
CA LEU A 105 22.95 -7.00 6.40
C LEU A 105 24.36 -6.46 6.67
N LYS A 106 25.14 -6.28 5.60
CA LYS A 106 26.43 -5.58 5.69
C LYS A 106 26.18 -4.10 5.99
N PRO A 107 27.06 -3.42 6.76
CA PRO A 107 26.85 -2.02 7.12
C PRO A 107 26.62 -1.05 5.97
N ALA A 108 27.27 -1.30 4.84
CA ALA A 108 27.11 -0.48 3.64
C ALA A 108 25.76 -0.70 2.92
N GLN A 109 25.20 -1.91 2.98
CA GLN A 109 23.86 -2.20 2.45
C GLN A 109 22.78 -1.47 3.26
N VAL A 110 22.93 -1.48 4.60
CA VAL A 110 22.04 -0.72 5.50
C VAL A 110 22.10 0.76 5.16
N TYR A 111 23.31 1.31 5.04
CA TYR A 111 23.50 2.73 4.76
C TYR A 111 22.90 3.14 3.41
N GLY A 112 23.11 2.35 2.34
CA GLY A 112 22.51 2.61 1.03
C GLY A 112 20.98 2.58 1.04
N ALA A 113 20.37 1.60 1.75
CA ALA A 113 18.91 1.53 1.89
C ALA A 113 18.34 2.74 2.65
N LEU A 114 19.02 3.19 3.72
CA LEU A 114 18.64 4.38 4.48
C LEU A 114 18.79 5.65 3.66
N LEU A 115 19.84 5.76 2.84
CA LEU A 115 20.05 6.92 1.97
C LEU A 115 18.93 7.06 0.93
N ARG A 116 18.54 5.94 0.29
CA ARG A 116 17.40 5.90 -0.63
C ARG A 116 16.11 6.31 0.05
N ARG A 117 15.80 5.73 1.22
CA ARG A 117 14.62 6.11 2.02
C ARG A 117 14.64 7.61 2.36
N HIS A 118 15.78 8.13 2.79
CA HIS A 118 15.94 9.55 3.12
C HIS A 118 15.65 10.45 1.91
N ALA A 119 16.14 10.09 0.71
CA ALA A 119 15.84 10.82 -0.52
C ALA A 119 14.34 10.79 -0.86
N GLU A 120 13.69 9.63 -0.76
CA GLU A 120 12.25 9.46 -1.00
C GLU A 120 11.40 10.31 -0.04
N LEU A 121 11.73 10.31 1.26
CA LEU A 121 11.03 11.12 2.26
C LEU A 121 11.20 12.62 2.03
N ARG A 122 12.38 13.07 1.62
CA ARG A 122 12.63 14.48 1.29
C ARG A 122 11.86 14.92 0.06
N ALA A 123 11.78 14.07 -0.97
CA ALA A 123 10.97 14.35 -2.16
C ALA A 123 9.48 14.49 -1.80
N ALA A 124 8.96 13.56 -0.99
CA ALA A 124 7.58 13.61 -0.52
C ALA A 124 7.28 14.86 0.34
N LEU A 125 8.21 15.26 1.22
CA LEU A 125 8.06 16.49 2.01
C LEU A 125 8.04 17.74 1.12
N ALA A 126 8.91 17.81 0.11
CA ALA A 126 8.97 18.93 -0.82
C ALA A 126 7.67 19.07 -1.64
N GLU A 127 7.07 17.95 -2.04
CA GLU A 127 5.77 17.94 -2.71
C GLU A 127 4.67 18.52 -1.82
N ILE A 128 4.58 18.08 -0.56
CA ILE A 128 3.58 18.58 0.40
C ILE A 128 3.80 20.05 0.71
N ASP A 129 5.05 20.48 0.93
CA ASP A 129 5.36 21.89 1.22
C ASP A 129 5.02 22.80 0.04
N SER A 130 5.15 22.30 -1.20
CA SER A 130 4.68 22.99 -2.40
C SER A 130 3.16 23.11 -2.43
N LEU A 131 2.43 22.05 -2.10
CA LEU A 131 0.95 22.07 -2.03
C LEU A 131 0.44 23.04 -0.94
N ILE A 132 1.05 23.01 0.25
CA ILE A 132 0.72 23.93 1.34
C ILE A 132 0.97 25.38 0.90
N SER A 133 2.09 25.66 0.24
CA SER A 133 2.46 27.01 -0.20
C SER A 133 1.56 27.57 -1.31
N GLN A 134 0.98 26.69 -2.14
CA GLN A 134 0.03 27.07 -3.20
C GLN A 134 -1.40 27.28 -2.68
N SER A 135 -1.70 26.78 -1.48
CA SER A 135 -3.03 26.88 -0.87
C SER A 135 -3.13 28.20 -0.09
N SER A 136 -3.81 29.20 -0.68
CA SER A 136 -3.91 30.57 -0.13
C SER A 136 -4.98 30.76 0.95
N THR A 137 -5.75 29.72 1.27
CA THR A 137 -6.94 29.84 2.11
C THR A 137 -6.57 29.59 3.58
N GLN A 138 -6.34 30.68 4.32
CA GLN A 138 -6.20 30.68 5.78
C GLN A 138 -7.55 30.46 6.48
N GLU A 139 -8.32 29.45 6.08
CA GLU A 139 -9.53 29.09 6.84
C GLU A 139 -9.14 28.05 7.90
N PRO A 140 -9.35 28.33 9.21
CA PRO A 140 -8.98 27.42 10.31
C PRO A 140 -9.65 26.04 10.28
N THR A 141 -10.61 25.85 9.37
CA THR A 141 -11.46 24.66 9.24
C THR A 141 -11.11 23.77 8.05
N ASP A 142 -10.06 24.09 7.28
CA ASP A 142 -9.67 23.27 6.14
C ASP A 142 -9.06 21.92 6.59
N LEU A 143 -9.88 20.88 6.56
CA LEU A 143 -9.49 19.50 6.87
C LEU A 143 -8.37 19.01 5.94
N HIS A 144 -8.30 19.53 4.70
CA HIS A 144 -7.25 19.17 3.77
C HIS A 144 -5.89 19.71 4.24
N ALA A 145 -5.83 20.97 4.65
CA ALA A 145 -4.64 21.57 5.26
C ALA A 145 -4.22 20.83 6.55
N ALA A 146 -5.17 20.42 7.39
CA ALA A 146 -4.88 19.63 8.59
C ALA A 146 -4.22 18.27 8.26
N MET A 147 -4.70 17.57 7.21
CA MET A 147 -4.10 16.32 6.74
C MET A 147 -2.67 16.53 6.21
N GLN A 148 -2.46 17.59 5.41
CA GLN A 148 -1.15 17.91 4.83
C GLN A 148 -0.14 18.30 5.91
N THR A 149 -0.52 19.17 6.84
CA THR A 149 0.36 19.65 7.92
C THR A 149 0.74 18.52 8.88
N HIS A 150 -0.20 17.64 9.23
CA HIS A 150 0.09 16.43 10.00
C HIS A 150 1.08 15.52 9.26
N ARG A 151 0.87 15.26 7.96
CA ARG A 151 1.80 14.44 7.16
C ARG A 151 3.19 15.05 7.09
N ALA A 152 3.29 16.36 6.87
CA ALA A 152 4.55 17.08 6.84
C ALA A 152 5.30 16.97 8.18
N ALA A 153 4.58 17.09 9.31
CA ALA A 153 5.18 16.94 10.64
C ALA A 153 5.82 15.54 10.84
N ILE A 154 5.12 14.47 10.44
CA ILE A 154 5.64 13.10 10.52
C ILE A 154 6.87 12.92 9.63
N LEU A 155 6.82 13.41 8.38
CA LEU A 155 7.96 13.31 7.46
C LEU A 155 9.19 14.05 7.97
N ARG A 156 9.00 15.26 8.53
CA ARG A 156 10.10 16.04 9.13
C ARG A 156 10.73 15.31 10.30
N ALA A 157 9.92 14.77 11.20
CA ALA A 157 10.41 14.01 12.36
C ALA A 157 11.21 12.76 11.92
N GLU A 158 10.71 12.02 10.92
CA GLU A 158 11.41 10.85 10.37
C GLU A 158 12.74 11.24 9.70
N ILE A 159 12.76 12.33 8.91
CA ILE A 159 13.98 12.83 8.26
C ILE A 159 15.01 13.26 9.31
N GLU A 160 14.58 14.00 10.34
CA GLU A 160 15.45 14.43 11.44
C GLU A 160 16.07 13.22 12.15
N TRP A 161 15.24 12.24 12.51
CA TRP A 161 15.71 11.01 13.12
C TRP A 161 16.69 10.24 12.21
N LEU A 162 16.37 10.08 10.92
CA LEU A 162 17.24 9.41 9.95
C LEU A 162 18.60 10.10 9.82
N ASN A 163 18.64 11.43 9.80
CA ASN A 163 19.89 12.18 9.75
C ASN A 163 20.79 11.86 10.95
N GLY A 164 20.22 11.86 12.16
CA GLY A 164 20.93 11.48 13.37
C GLY A 164 21.40 10.02 13.35
N PHE A 165 20.51 9.10 12.96
CA PHE A 165 20.83 7.68 12.90
C PHE A 165 21.92 7.36 11.87
N MET A 166 21.83 7.93 10.67
CA MET A 166 22.83 7.75 9.61
C MET A 166 24.20 8.35 9.98
N ALA A 167 24.23 9.47 10.72
CA ALA A 167 25.48 10.02 11.24
C ALA A 167 26.13 9.07 12.27
N ALA A 168 25.34 8.55 13.22
CA ALA A 168 25.81 7.57 14.20
C ALA A 168 26.27 6.26 13.54
N TRP A 169 25.54 5.80 12.52
CA TRP A 169 25.88 4.59 11.76
C TRP A 169 27.24 4.73 11.07
N ARG A 170 27.50 5.85 10.40
CA ARG A 170 28.80 6.14 9.76
C ARG A 170 29.93 6.24 10.76
N ALA A 171 29.71 6.88 11.90
CA ALA A 171 30.71 6.95 12.96
C ALA A 171 31.12 5.55 13.47
N ARG A 172 30.16 4.61 13.51
CA ARG A 172 30.40 3.22 13.89
C ARG A 172 31.00 2.36 12.77
N TYR A 173 30.63 2.62 11.52
CA TYR A 173 31.04 1.86 10.34
C TYR A 173 31.56 2.78 9.22
N PRO A 174 32.75 3.38 9.35
CA PRO A 174 33.23 4.41 8.42
C PRO A 174 33.41 3.90 6.97
N ALA A 175 33.58 2.60 6.76
CA ALA A 175 33.65 1.98 5.43
C ALA A 175 32.28 1.82 4.73
N SER A 176 31.18 2.27 5.34
CA SER A 176 29.83 2.16 4.76
C SER A 176 29.61 3.07 3.56
N ASP A 177 30.39 4.14 3.42
CA ASP A 177 30.27 5.13 2.33
C ASP A 177 30.78 4.58 0.97
N SER A 178 31.52 3.47 0.97
CA SER A 178 32.26 2.99 -0.21
C SER A 178 31.56 1.88 -1.01
N ALA A 179 30.37 1.42 -0.60
CA ALA A 179 29.70 0.37 -1.35
C ALA A 179 28.86 0.95 -2.50
N PRO A 180 29.02 0.46 -3.74
CA PRO A 180 28.20 0.89 -4.85
C PRO A 180 26.74 0.49 -4.61
N GLU A 181 25.82 1.47 -4.69
CA GLU A 181 24.35 1.31 -4.62
C GLU A 181 23.84 0.14 -5.47
N HIS A 182 24.54 -0.18 -6.57
CA HIS A 182 24.06 -1.07 -7.61
C HIS A 182 24.31 -2.57 -7.34
N ALA A 183 25.20 -2.92 -6.40
CA ALA A 183 25.49 -4.32 -6.08
C ALA A 183 24.37 -4.98 -5.24
N ALA A 184 23.66 -4.19 -4.43
CA ALA A 184 22.60 -4.69 -3.56
C ALA A 184 21.28 -4.92 -4.32
N ASP A 185 20.90 -4.00 -5.22
CA ASP A 185 19.67 -4.12 -6.02
C ASP A 185 19.75 -5.28 -7.01
N GLN A 186 20.91 -5.53 -7.62
CA GLN A 186 21.10 -6.69 -8.52
C GLN A 186 21.05 -8.03 -7.77
N ALA A 187 21.65 -8.11 -6.57
CA ALA A 187 21.63 -9.33 -5.75
C ALA A 187 20.23 -9.62 -5.18
N ALA A 188 19.50 -8.58 -4.74
CA ALA A 188 18.13 -8.71 -4.24
C ALA A 188 17.15 -9.07 -5.36
N THR A 189 17.27 -8.43 -6.53
CA THR A 189 16.45 -8.74 -7.71
C THR A 189 16.72 -10.17 -8.21
N ALA A 190 17.98 -10.60 -8.25
CA ALA A 190 18.34 -11.97 -8.62
C ALA A 190 17.79 -13.01 -7.63
N ALA A 191 17.84 -12.74 -6.32
CA ALA A 191 17.29 -13.64 -5.30
C ALA A 191 15.76 -13.70 -5.32
N HIS A 192 15.09 -12.56 -5.52
CA HIS A 192 13.63 -12.49 -5.65
C HIS A 192 13.12 -13.16 -6.94
N THR A 193 13.90 -13.08 -8.02
CA THR A 193 13.63 -13.78 -9.29
C THR A 193 13.86 -15.28 -9.15
N ALA A 194 14.87 -15.72 -8.39
CA ALA A 194 15.14 -17.14 -8.15
C ALA A 194 14.03 -17.83 -7.33
N LEU A 195 13.44 -17.13 -6.34
CA LEU A 195 12.28 -17.62 -5.58
C LEU A 195 11.00 -17.74 -6.42
N HIS A 196 10.86 -16.90 -7.45
CA HIS A 196 9.81 -16.98 -8.47
C HIS A 196 10.33 -17.60 -9.76
N SER A 197 10.96 -18.77 -9.68
CA SER A 197 11.06 -19.62 -10.86
C SER A 197 9.62 -19.92 -11.32
N PRO A 198 9.24 -19.67 -12.59
CA PRO A 198 7.93 -20.07 -13.07
C PRO A 198 7.83 -21.58 -12.84
N THR A 199 6.81 -22.03 -12.11
CA THR A 199 6.43 -23.43 -12.14
C THR A 199 6.27 -23.79 -13.62
N GLU A 200 7.20 -24.59 -14.16
CA GLU A 200 7.10 -25.13 -15.50
C GLU A 200 5.69 -25.68 -15.63
N LYS A 201 4.85 -25.02 -16.44
CA LYS A 201 3.49 -25.49 -16.74
C LYS A 201 3.63 -26.73 -17.62
N GLN A 202 4.01 -27.85 -17.02
CA GLN A 202 3.97 -29.15 -17.69
C GLN A 202 2.52 -29.40 -18.07
N ASN A 203 2.30 -29.51 -19.38
CA ASN A 203 0.99 -29.60 -20.00
C ASN A 203 0.24 -30.84 -19.47
N PRO A 204 -1.02 -30.76 -19.01
CA PRO A 204 -1.75 -31.90 -18.42
C PRO A 204 -1.78 -33.15 -19.31
N ARG A 205 -1.68 -32.96 -20.64
CA ARG A 205 -1.62 -34.06 -21.63
C ARG A 205 -0.30 -34.84 -21.59
N GLU A 206 0.81 -34.26 -21.14
CA GLU A 206 2.10 -34.95 -21.00
C GLU A 206 2.17 -35.81 -19.74
N ARG A 207 1.52 -35.38 -18.64
CA ARG A 207 1.36 -36.18 -17.42
C ARG A 207 0.64 -37.50 -17.67
N ALA A 208 -0.41 -37.48 -18.50
CA ALA A 208 -1.17 -38.69 -18.85
C ALA A 208 -0.37 -39.68 -19.70
N LYS A 209 0.50 -39.20 -20.61
CA LYS A 209 1.39 -40.06 -21.40
C LYS A 209 2.51 -40.69 -20.57
N LYS A 210 3.09 -39.95 -19.61
CA LYS A 210 4.11 -40.48 -18.68
C LYS A 210 3.55 -41.52 -17.71
N LEU A 211 2.32 -41.37 -17.22
CA LEU A 211 1.70 -42.39 -16.35
C LEU A 211 1.26 -43.65 -17.10
N GLN A 212 0.92 -43.57 -18.40
CA GLN A 212 0.56 -44.74 -19.20
C GLN A 212 1.78 -45.55 -19.67
N THR A 213 2.96 -44.92 -19.80
CA THR A 213 4.20 -45.65 -20.14
C THR A 213 4.75 -46.44 -18.96
N ILE A 214 4.51 -46.01 -17.73
CA ILE A 214 4.96 -46.73 -16.52
C ILE A 214 4.08 -47.97 -16.26
N ARG A 215 2.78 -47.95 -16.60
CA ARG A 215 1.87 -49.10 -16.41
C ARG A 215 1.95 -50.19 -17.49
N ARG A 216 2.67 -49.96 -18.61
CA ARG A 216 2.80 -50.93 -19.72
C ARG A 216 4.13 -51.70 -19.72
N GLY A 217 5.02 -51.42 -18.77
CA GLY A 217 6.34 -52.03 -18.67
C GLY A 217 6.47 -53.28 -17.78
N ASP A 218 5.42 -53.64 -17.02
CA ASP A 218 5.50 -54.69 -15.98
C ASP A 218 4.75 -56.00 -16.30
N GLU A 219 4.21 -56.18 -17.52
CA GLU A 219 3.52 -57.44 -17.92
C GLU A 219 4.27 -58.22 -19.01
N GLY A 220 5.59 -58.35 -18.88
CA GLY A 220 6.39 -59.05 -19.88
C GLY A 220 7.68 -59.66 -19.38
N ASN A 221 7.66 -60.45 -18.30
CA ASN A 221 8.65 -61.52 -18.12
C ASN A 221 8.23 -62.59 -17.09
N GLN A 222 7.38 -63.54 -17.50
CA GLN A 222 7.33 -64.87 -16.90
C GLN A 222 7.09 -65.91 -17.99
N THR A 223 8.18 -66.45 -18.54
CA THR A 223 8.34 -67.86 -18.94
C THR A 223 9.81 -68.21 -18.99
#